data_AF-A0A8T2Z1E3-F1
#
_entry.id   AF-A0A8T2Z1E3-F1
#
_cell.length_a   1.000
_cell.length_b   1.000
_cell.length_c   1.000
_cell.angle_alpha   90.00
_cell.angle_beta   90.00
_cell.angle_gamma   90.00
#
_symmetry.space_group_name_H-M   'P 1'
#
loop_
_entity.id
_entity.type
_entity.pdbx_description
1 polymer ?
#
loop_
_entity_poly.entity_id
_entity_poly.type
_entity_poly.pdbx_seq_one_letter_code
_entity_poly.pdbx_strand_id
1 'polypeptide(L)'
;MDARDSTSNRDVSSSGGSGTTTGVGGGEEDPILSVTATLAKDAWLHFNSRRFNECLEVLYQLKRKKEDDPKVLHNIAIAEYSRDGYSDPKKLLEVLNNIE
;
A
#
# COMPACT_ATOMS: atom_id res chain seq x y z
N MET A 1 -23.67 24.76 -44.64
CA MET A 1 -23.92 25.34 -43.31
C MET A 1 -25.39 25.12 -43.05
N ASP A 2 -25.76 24.05 -42.35
CA ASP A 2 -27.14 23.79 -41.98
C ASP A 2 -27.16 23.29 -40.54
N ALA A 3 -27.64 24.16 -39.66
CA ALA A 3 -27.91 23.89 -38.25
C ALA A 3 -29.39 23.53 -38.07
N ARG A 4 -29.70 22.77 -37.00
CA ARG A 4 -30.96 22.62 -36.23
C ARG A 4 -31.10 21.16 -35.78
N ASP A 5 -31.63 20.78 -34.62
CA ASP A 5 -31.79 21.33 -33.27
C ASP A 5 -32.32 20.15 -32.41
N SER A 6 -32.19 20.26 -31.09
CA SER A 6 -33.11 19.72 -30.07
C SER A 6 -33.01 18.26 -29.55
N THR A 7 -32.64 18.21 -28.25
CA THR A 7 -33.23 17.45 -27.11
C THR A 7 -33.13 15.91 -27.13
N SER A 8 -32.88 15.20 -26.02
CA SER A 8 -33.21 15.42 -24.61
C SER A 8 -32.38 14.51 -23.70
N ASN A 9 -32.21 14.94 -22.45
CA ASN A 9 -31.71 14.17 -21.31
C ASN A 9 -32.40 12.79 -21.22
N ARG A 10 -31.60 11.75 -20.96
CA ARG A 10 -32.10 10.48 -20.44
C ARG A 10 -31.68 10.35 -18.98
N ASP A 11 -32.59 10.75 -18.11
CA ASP A 11 -32.65 10.26 -16.74
C ASP A 11 -32.93 8.76 -16.76
N VAL A 12 -32.07 7.96 -16.12
CA VAL A 12 -32.38 6.58 -15.74
C VAL A 12 -32.16 6.42 -14.24
N SER A 13 -33.20 6.74 -13.48
CA SER A 13 -33.36 6.27 -12.11
C SER A 13 -34.01 4.90 -12.15
N SER A 14 -33.44 3.90 -11.48
CA SER A 14 -34.12 3.11 -10.43
C SER A 14 -33.37 1.81 -10.07
N SER A 15 -32.96 1.77 -8.80
CA SER A 15 -33.04 0.66 -7.84
C SER A 15 -32.96 -0.80 -8.30
N GLY A 16 -32.03 -1.53 -7.70
CA GLY A 16 -32.06 -2.99 -7.63
C GLY A 16 -31.03 -3.52 -6.64
N GLY A 17 -31.38 -3.58 -5.36
CA GLY A 17 -30.65 -4.41 -4.41
C GLY A 17 -30.80 -5.87 -4.83
N SER A 18 -29.69 -6.59 -4.92
CA SER A 18 -29.72 -8.05 -4.97
C SER A 18 -28.46 -8.57 -4.30
N GLY A 19 -28.67 -9.20 -3.14
CA GLY A 19 -27.65 -9.98 -2.48
C GLY A 19 -27.20 -11.10 -3.41
N THR A 20 -25.90 -11.26 -3.55
CA THR A 20 -25.33 -12.53 -3.95
C THR A 20 -24.16 -12.78 -3.04
N THR A 21 -24.40 -13.74 -2.16
CA THR A 21 -23.43 -14.50 -1.38
C THR A 21 -22.18 -14.77 -2.22
N THR A 22 -21.13 -13.98 -2.06
CA THR A 22 -19.79 -14.38 -2.45
C THR A 22 -19.18 -14.97 -1.19
N GLY A 23 -18.96 -16.28 -1.26
CA GLY A 23 -18.65 -17.13 -0.12
C GLY A 23 -17.62 -16.50 0.80
N VAL A 24 -17.97 -16.46 2.08
CA VAL A 24 -17.01 -16.60 3.17
C VAL A 24 -16.35 -17.98 3.03
N GLY A 25 -15.48 -18.10 2.03
CA GLY A 25 -14.36 -19.01 2.12
C GLY A 25 -13.54 -18.47 3.27
N GLY A 26 -13.73 -19.05 4.45
CA GLY A 26 -12.83 -18.89 5.58
C GLY A 26 -11.48 -19.43 5.14
N GLY A 27 -10.74 -18.60 4.40
CA GLY A 27 -9.31 -18.75 4.30
C GLY A 27 -8.82 -18.45 5.70
N GLU A 28 -8.44 -19.49 6.42
CA GLU A 28 -7.49 -19.39 7.51
C GLU A 28 -6.38 -18.44 7.05
N GLU A 29 -6.46 -17.19 7.49
CA GLU A 29 -5.41 -16.22 7.26
C GLU A 29 -4.16 -16.83 7.88
N ASP A 30 -3.18 -17.16 7.04
CA ASP A 30 -1.94 -17.77 7.50
C ASP A 30 -1.45 -16.93 8.69
N PRO A 31 -1.22 -17.51 9.87
CA PRO A 31 -0.84 -16.75 11.06
C PRO A 31 0.41 -15.91 10.81
N ILE A 32 1.27 -16.32 9.86
CA ILE A 32 2.40 -15.53 9.40
C ILE A 32 1.92 -14.29 8.63
N LEU A 33 0.95 -14.41 7.72
CA LEU A 33 0.35 -13.28 7.02
C LEU A 33 -0.29 -12.28 7.99
N SER A 34 -1.04 -12.75 8.98
CA SER A 34 -1.68 -11.90 10.00
C SER A 34 -0.66 -11.14 10.86
N VAL A 35 0.42 -11.82 11.27
CA VAL A 35 1.55 -11.19 11.98
C VAL A 35 2.26 -10.17 11.09
N THR A 36 2.48 -10.48 9.81
CA THR A 36 3.12 -9.54 8.87
C THR A 36 2.25 -8.31 8.59
N ALA A 37 0.93 -8.47 8.56
CA ALA A 37 -0.02 -7.37 8.40
C ALA A 37 -0.01 -6.43 9.60
N THR A 38 0.10 -6.99 10.81
CA THR A 38 0.23 -6.20 12.05
C THR A 38 1.54 -5.41 12.04
N LEU A 39 2.68 -6.05 11.75
CA LEU A 39 3.97 -5.38 11.62
C LEU A 39 3.96 -4.28 10.55
N ALA A 40 3.32 -4.52 9.40
CA ALA A 40 3.20 -3.51 8.36
C ALA A 40 2.40 -2.28 8.81
N LYS A 41 1.31 -2.48 9.57
CA LYS A 41 0.52 -1.39 10.16
C LYS A 41 1.33 -0.62 11.20
N ASP A 42 2.07 -1.30 12.06
CA ASP A 42 2.92 -0.65 13.07
C ASP A 42 4.03 0.17 12.41
N ALA A 43 4.71 -0.39 11.40
CA ALA A 43 5.73 0.32 10.63
C ALA A 43 5.16 1.61 10.00
N TRP A 44 3.96 1.55 9.45
CA TRP A 44 3.28 2.72 8.90
C TRP A 44 2.97 3.78 9.98
N LEU A 45 2.50 3.36 11.16
CA LEU A 45 2.22 4.28 12.27
C LEU A 45 3.49 5.00 12.75
N HIS A 46 4.60 4.28 12.85
CA HIS A 46 5.91 4.85 13.19
C HIS A 46 6.39 5.84 12.12
N PHE A 47 6.28 5.47 10.84
CA PHE A 47 6.66 6.33 9.72
C PHE A 47 5.86 7.64 9.71
N ASN A 48 4.53 7.56 9.85
CA ASN A 48 3.65 8.74 9.84
C ASN A 48 3.88 9.65 11.06
N SER A 49 4.36 9.08 12.17
CA SER A 49 4.76 9.82 13.37
C SER A 49 6.18 10.38 13.30
N ARG A 50 6.89 10.25 12.16
CA ARG A 50 8.31 10.59 11.99
C ARG A 50 9.27 9.87 12.94
N ARG A 51 8.83 8.73 13.50
CA ARG A 51 9.63 7.84 14.35
C ARG A 51 10.36 6.82 13.49
N PHE A 52 11.34 7.30 12.72
CA PHE A 52 11.95 6.49 11.66
C PHE A 52 12.81 5.33 12.19
N ASN A 53 13.41 5.48 13.38
CA ASN A 53 14.21 4.40 13.98
C ASN A 53 13.32 3.20 14.36
N GLU A 54 12.19 3.48 15.00
CA GLU A 54 11.20 2.46 15.36
C GLU A 54 10.51 1.88 14.13
N CYS A 55 10.28 2.70 13.10
CA CYS A 55 9.79 2.22 11.80
C CYS A 55 10.75 1.20 11.18
N LEU A 56 12.05 1.51 11.14
CA LEU A 56 13.07 0.61 10.59
C LEU A 56 13.16 -0.68 11.38
N GLU A 57 13.10 -0.63 12.71
CA GLU A 57 13.12 -1.83 13.55
C GLU A 57 11.96 -2.78 13.20
N VAL A 58 10.74 -2.26 13.08
CA VAL A 58 9.57 -3.05 12.68
C VAL A 58 9.70 -3.57 11.25
N LEU A 59 10.22 -2.76 10.31
CA LEU A 59 10.44 -3.19 8.93
C LEU A 59 11.51 -4.29 8.80
N TYR A 60 12.57 -4.26 9.61
CA TYR A 60 13.56 -5.34 9.66
C TYR A 60 12.99 -6.63 10.27
N GLN A 61 12.09 -6.53 11.26
CA GLN A 61 11.33 -7.69 11.74
C GLN A 61 10.41 -8.26 10.67
N LEU A 62 9.76 -7.40 9.88
CA LEU A 62 8.92 -7.79 8.75
C LEU A 62 9.76 -8.45 7.64
N LYS A 63 10.95 -7.92 7.34
CA LYS A 63 11.90 -8.51 6.39
C LYS A 63 12.27 -9.93 6.80
N ARG A 64 12.55 -10.21 8.07
CA ARG A 64 12.85 -11.58 8.52
C ARG A 64 11.72 -12.59 8.29
N LYS A 65 10.48 -12.14 8.11
CA LYS A 65 9.31 -12.99 7.79
C LYS A 65 9.02 -13.04 6.29
N LYS A 66 9.51 -12.04 5.54
CA LYS A 66 9.29 -11.84 4.11
C LYS A 66 10.60 -11.35 3.47
N GLU A 67 11.62 -12.20 3.48
CA GLU A 67 13.03 -11.82 3.26
C GLU A 67 13.27 -11.14 1.92
N ASP A 68 12.50 -11.55 0.91
CA ASP A 68 12.60 -11.07 -0.47
C ASP A 68 11.30 -10.38 -0.93
N ASP A 69 10.46 -9.88 -0.01
CA ASP A 69 9.30 -9.09 -0.43
C ASP A 69 9.76 -7.69 -0.88
N PRO A 70 9.63 -7.36 -2.18
CA PRO A 70 10.14 -6.10 -2.73
C PRO A 70 9.47 -4.89 -2.09
N LYS A 71 8.23 -5.01 -1.58
CA LYS A 71 7.57 -3.91 -0.86
C LYS A 71 8.22 -3.64 0.49
N VAL A 72 8.68 -4.68 1.17
CA VAL A 72 9.36 -4.52 2.47
C VAL A 72 10.71 -3.86 2.25
N LEU A 73 11.47 -4.28 1.24
CA LEU A 73 12.73 -3.65 0.86
C LEU A 73 12.55 -2.18 0.45
N HIS A 74 11.52 -1.88 -0.35
CA HIS A 74 11.17 -0.52 -0.74
C HIS A 74 10.86 0.35 0.47
N ASN A 75 10.02 -0.14 1.39
CA ASN A 75 9.66 0.61 2.59
C ASN A 75 10.88 0.88 3.50
N ILE A 76 11.83 -0.05 3.60
CA ILE A 76 13.08 0.16 4.33
C ILE A 76 13.87 1.30 3.70
N ALA A 77 14.09 1.27 2.38
CA ALA A 77 14.83 2.31 1.67
C ALA A 77 14.22 3.70 1.86
N ILE A 78 12.89 3.81 1.78
CA ILE A 78 12.16 5.08 2.03
C ILE A 78 12.30 5.54 3.48
N ALA A 79 12.21 4.63 4.45
CA ALA A 79 12.36 4.96 5.87
C ALA A 79 13.79 5.42 6.22
N GLU A 80 14.82 4.78 5.67
CA GLU A 80 16.22 5.20 5.84
C GLU A 80 16.46 6.58 5.23
N TYR A 81 15.96 6.81 4.01
CA TYR A 81 16.07 8.09 3.35
C TYR A 81 15.37 9.22 4.11
N SER A 82 14.20 8.93 4.68
CA SER A 82 13.40 9.87 5.46
C SER A 82 14.05 10.18 6.82
N ARG A 83 14.70 9.20 7.45
CA ARG A 83 15.48 9.38 8.69
C ARG A 83 16.62 10.36 8.51
N ASP A 84 17.33 10.26 7.38
CA ASP A 84 18.50 11.08 7.08
C ASP A 84 18.11 12.46 6.52
N GLY A 85 16.84 12.87 6.64
CA GLY A 85 16.38 14.20 6.25
C GLY A 85 16.40 14.47 4.76
N TYR A 86 16.21 13.44 3.92
CA TYR A 86 16.20 13.55 2.45
C TYR A 86 17.55 14.01 1.86
N SER A 87 18.66 13.59 2.48
CA SER A 87 19.99 14.10 2.16
C SER A 87 20.50 13.74 0.76
N ASP A 88 20.13 12.58 0.19
CA ASP A 88 20.61 12.15 -1.13
C ASP A 88 19.53 11.40 -1.96
N PRO A 89 18.75 12.12 -2.80
CA PRO A 89 17.71 11.51 -3.63
C PRO A 89 18.24 10.56 -4.71
N LYS A 90 19.51 10.69 -5.13
CA LYS A 90 20.09 9.80 -6.15
C LYS A 90 20.39 8.43 -5.57
N LYS A 91 20.94 8.40 -4.35
CA LYS A 91 21.18 7.16 -3.61
C LYS A 91 19.87 6.41 -3.35
N LEU A 92 18.78 7.11 -3.04
CA LEU A 92 17.46 6.46 -2.91
C LEU A 92 17.05 5.79 -4.22
N LEU A 93 17.09 6.51 -5.35
CA LEU A 93 16.69 5.95 -6.65
C LEU A 93 17.52 4.73 -7.04
N GLU A 94 18.83 4.74 -6.75
CA GLU A 94 19.72 3.60 -6.97
C GLU A 94 19.30 2.37 -6.16
N VAL A 95 19.05 2.53 -4.85
CA VAL A 95 18.59 1.44 -3.99
C VAL A 95 17.24 0.89 -4.47
N LEU A 96 16.32 1.77 -4.86
CA LEU A 96 15.00 1.36 -5.33
C LEU A 96 15.05 0.63 -6.68
N ASN A 97 15.96 1.02 -7.57
CA ASN A 97 16.12 0.39 -8.88
C ASN A 97 16.78 -1.00 -8.81
N ASN A 98 17.44 -1.30 -7.69
CA ASN A 98 18.07 -2.61 -7.45
C ASN A 98 17.13 -3.62 -6.77
N ILE A 99 15.86 -3.25 -6.56
CA ILE A 99 14.81 -4.14 -6.05
C ILE A 99 14.05 -4.68 -7.28
N GLU A 100 14.28 -5.93 -7.63
CA GLU A 100 13.60 -6.64 -8.74
C GLU A 100 12.25 -7.26 -8.32
#